data_AF-A0A7S2M379-F1
#
_entry.id   AF-A0A7S2M379-F1
#
_cell.length_a   1.000
_cell.length_b   1.000
_cell.length_c   1.000
_cell.angle_alpha   90.00
_cell.angle_beta   90.00
_cell.angle_gamma   90.00
#
_symmetry.space_group_name_H-M   'P 1'
#
loop_
_entity.id
_entity.type
_entity.pdbx_description
1 polymer ?
#
loop_
_entity_poly.entity_id
_entity_poly.type
_entity_poly.pdbx_seq_one_letter_code
_entity_poly.pdbx_strand_id
1 'polypeptide(L)'
;QAFGFKPCGVSQVCVFRHVTMRRGGFWEPHTASHDFCEENYRFTPYVAELLNCVSSLPIAVLGAWAWTHSPRRFWVAPRFVLCWLAFVFVGLGSVAFHATLLRWAQALDEVPMVLANKMFI
;
A
#
# COMPACT_ATOMS: atom_id res chain seq x y z
N GLN A 1 11.30 -25.80 6.94
CA GLN A 1 10.32 -25.46 7.99
C GLN A 1 10.33 -23.96 8.16
N ALA A 2 9.33 -23.26 7.64
CA ALA A 2 9.06 -21.87 7.98
C ALA A 2 7.53 -21.70 7.88
N PHE A 3 6.90 -21.57 9.03
CA PHE A 3 5.48 -21.32 9.18
C PHE A 3 5.21 -19.84 8.90
N GLY A 4 4.22 -19.55 8.07
CA GLY A 4 3.74 -18.19 7.82
C GLY A 4 2.32 -18.26 7.26
N PHE A 5 1.35 -18.59 8.12
CA PHE A 5 -0.07 -18.45 7.77
C PHE A 5 -0.49 -17.01 8.06
N LYS A 6 -0.99 -16.29 7.05
CA LYS A 6 -1.89 -15.15 7.28
C LYS A 6 -3.18 -15.71 7.89
N PRO A 7 -3.53 -15.41 9.15
CA PRO A 7 -4.80 -15.86 9.69
C PRO A 7 -5.88 -14.88 9.23
N CYS A 8 -6.57 -15.20 8.14
CA CYS A 8 -7.82 -14.54 7.79
C CYS A 8 -8.97 -15.53 7.89
N GLY A 9 -9.69 -15.52 9.03
CA GLY A 9 -11.03 -16.11 9.14
C GLY A 9 -11.12 -17.62 9.38
N VAL A 10 -11.54 -17.96 10.61
CA VAL A 10 -12.27 -19.15 11.10
C VAL A 10 -12.50 -20.30 10.10
N SER A 11 -11.63 -21.31 10.14
CA SER A 11 -11.95 -22.76 10.06
C SER A 11 -10.66 -23.53 9.71
N GLN A 12 -9.92 -23.94 10.74
CA GLN A 12 -8.82 -24.90 10.59
C GLN A 12 -9.43 -26.30 10.38
N VAL A 13 -9.98 -26.57 9.19
CA VAL A 13 -10.13 -27.96 8.75
C VAL A 13 -8.75 -28.42 8.32
N CYS A 14 -8.18 -29.34 9.09
CA CYS A 14 -6.94 -30.04 8.78
C CYS A 14 -7.18 -30.94 7.55
N VAL A 15 -7.25 -30.36 6.36
CA VAL A 15 -7.17 -31.09 5.10
C VAL A 15 -5.68 -31.20 4.77
N PHE A 16 -5.20 -32.43 4.62
CA PHE A 16 -3.91 -32.75 4.01
C PHE A 16 -3.93 -32.27 2.55
N ARG A 17 -3.87 -30.96 2.33
CA ARG A 17 -3.76 -30.38 1.00
C ARG A 17 -2.33 -30.61 0.56
N HIS A 18 -2.15 -31.30 -0.56
CA HIS A 18 -0.88 -31.36 -1.27
C HIS A 18 -0.23 -29.97 -1.24
N VAL A 19 0.87 -29.83 -0.50
CA VAL A 19 1.67 -28.61 -0.50
C VAL A 19 2.36 -28.58 -1.86
N THR A 20 1.67 -28.07 -2.88
CA THR A 20 2.38 -27.53 -4.03
C THR A 20 3.21 -26.39 -3.46
N MET A 21 4.53 -26.54 -3.50
CA MET A 21 5.46 -25.47 -3.15
C MET A 21 5.16 -24.33 -4.14
N ARG A 22 4.28 -23.40 -3.75
CA ARG A 22 4.05 -22.18 -4.52
C ARG A 22 5.42 -21.53 -4.60
N ARG A 23 5.93 -21.33 -5.82
CA ARG A 23 7.12 -20.50 -6.02
C ARG A 23 6.84 -19.19 -5.28
N GLY A 24 7.73 -18.83 -4.36
CA GLY A 24 7.61 -17.62 -3.56
C GLY A 24 7.30 -16.42 -4.43
N GLY A 25 6.55 -15.46 -3.90
CA GLY A 25 6.27 -14.24 -4.63
C GLY A 25 7.52 -13.43 -4.91
N PHE A 26 7.47 -12.59 -5.94
CA PHE A 26 8.65 -11.90 -6.48
C PHE A 26 9.38 -11.02 -5.45
N TRP A 27 8.66 -10.42 -4.48
CA TRP A 27 9.22 -9.52 -3.46
C TRP A 27 9.51 -10.20 -2.12
N GLU A 28 9.50 -11.52 -2.07
CA GLU A 28 9.89 -12.25 -0.86
C GLU A 28 11.41 -12.15 -0.58
N PRO A 29 11.83 -12.09 0.70
CA PRO A 29 11.02 -12.11 1.91
C PRO A 29 10.42 -10.74 2.28
N HIS A 30 9.22 -10.75 2.87
CA HIS A 30 8.57 -9.52 3.33
C HIS A 30 9.29 -8.98 4.58
N THR A 31 9.47 -7.66 4.64
CA THR A 31 10.17 -6.98 5.74
C THR A 31 9.30 -5.93 6.44
N ALA A 32 8.08 -5.71 5.95
CA ALA A 32 7.08 -4.87 6.58
C ALA A 32 6.72 -5.36 7.99
N SER A 33 6.33 -4.42 8.86
CA SER A 33 5.83 -4.76 10.19
C SER A 33 4.35 -5.13 10.20
N HIS A 34 3.61 -4.75 9.14
CA HIS A 34 2.19 -5.03 9.00
C HIS A 34 1.92 -5.81 7.73
N ASP A 35 0.93 -6.70 7.80
CA ASP A 35 0.48 -7.52 6.69
C ASP A 35 -1.04 -7.61 6.78
N PHE A 36 -1.76 -7.16 5.74
CA PHE A 36 -3.22 -6.97 5.81
C PHE A 36 -3.96 -8.30 5.56
N CYS A 37 -5.30 -8.28 5.53
CA CYS A 37 -6.05 -9.54 5.43
C CYS A 37 -6.04 -10.19 4.04
N GLU A 38 -5.65 -9.46 2.98
CA GLU A 38 -5.62 -9.98 1.60
C GLU A 38 -4.56 -11.09 1.46
N GLU A 39 -4.88 -12.19 0.79
CA GLU A 39 -3.91 -13.26 0.57
C GLU A 39 -2.76 -12.83 -0.35
N ASN A 40 -1.52 -12.99 0.12
CA ASN A 40 -0.32 -12.62 -0.63
C ASN A 40 -0.19 -13.41 -1.95
N TYR A 41 0.06 -12.68 -3.04
CA TYR A 41 0.23 -13.19 -4.40
C TYR A 41 -0.96 -14.04 -4.91
N ARG A 42 -2.19 -13.75 -4.43
CA ARG A 42 -3.39 -14.49 -4.84
C ARG A 42 -3.68 -14.37 -6.34
N PHE A 43 -3.51 -13.17 -6.90
CA PHE A 43 -3.85 -12.88 -8.29
C PHE A 43 -2.65 -12.90 -9.23
N THR A 44 -1.50 -12.38 -8.79
CA THR A 44 -0.26 -12.34 -9.59
C THR A 44 0.95 -12.60 -8.71
N PRO A 45 2.05 -13.18 -9.25
CA PRO A 45 3.28 -13.39 -8.49
C PRO A 45 4.12 -12.12 -8.31
N TYR A 46 3.74 -11.00 -8.95
CA TYR A 46 4.51 -9.74 -8.94
C TYR A 46 3.95 -8.70 -7.95
N VAL A 47 2.70 -8.84 -7.52
CA VAL A 47 2.02 -7.91 -6.61
C VAL A 47 1.50 -8.73 -5.43
N ALA A 48 1.95 -8.40 -4.23
CA ALA A 48 1.58 -9.15 -3.03
C ALA A 48 0.07 -9.03 -2.72
N GLU A 49 -0.46 -7.82 -2.57
CA GLU A 49 -1.88 -7.58 -2.26
C GLU A 49 -2.52 -6.74 -3.38
N LEU A 50 -3.05 -7.38 -4.42
CA LEU A 50 -3.49 -6.70 -5.64
C LEU A 50 -4.70 -5.79 -5.40
N LEU A 51 -5.70 -6.23 -4.64
CA LEU A 51 -6.91 -5.43 -4.42
C LEU A 51 -6.62 -4.22 -3.53
N ASN A 52 -5.77 -4.36 -2.52
CA ASN A 52 -5.27 -3.23 -1.74
C ASN A 52 -4.45 -2.25 -2.61
N CYS A 53 -3.64 -2.77 -3.52
CA CYS A 53 -2.87 -1.96 -4.47
C CYS A 53 -3.78 -1.14 -5.40
N VAL A 54 -4.82 -1.78 -5.97
CA VAL A 54 -5.78 -1.12 -6.88
C VAL A 54 -6.64 -0.11 -6.14
N SER A 55 -7.08 -0.41 -4.92
CA SER A 55 -7.93 0.50 -4.13
C SER A 55 -7.17 1.75 -3.64
N SER A 56 -5.84 1.71 -3.58
CA SER A 56 -4.99 2.87 -3.26
C SER A 56 -4.68 3.79 -4.46
N LEU A 57 -4.78 3.31 -5.70
CA LEU A 57 -4.53 4.12 -6.91
C LEU A 57 -5.36 5.42 -6.98
N PRO A 58 -6.67 5.43 -6.66
CA PRO A 58 -7.47 6.65 -6.66
C PRO A 58 -6.90 7.76 -5.78
N ILE A 59 -6.22 7.44 -4.67
CA ILE A 59 -5.62 8.45 -3.78
C ILE A 59 -4.54 9.23 -4.55
N ALA A 60 -3.64 8.52 -5.22
CA ALA A 60 -2.57 9.13 -6.01
C ALA A 60 -3.13 9.92 -7.20
N VAL A 61 -4.10 9.34 -7.92
CA VAL A 61 -4.71 9.95 -9.11
C VAL A 61 -5.45 11.23 -8.74
N LEU A 62 -6.27 11.22 -7.69
CA LEU A 62 -7.01 12.39 -7.23
C LEU A 62 -6.08 13.46 -6.67
N GLY A 63 -4.99 13.08 -5.98
CA GLY A 63 -3.94 14.02 -5.55
C GLY A 63 -3.28 14.74 -6.73
N ALA A 64 -2.89 13.99 -7.77
CA ALA A 64 -2.26 14.55 -8.97
C ALA A 64 -3.24 15.42 -9.79
N TRP A 65 -4.51 14.99 -9.86
CA TRP A 65 -5.57 15.77 -10.47
C TRP A 65 -5.79 17.08 -9.72
N ALA A 66 -5.86 17.05 -8.39
CA ALA A 66 -6.00 18.24 -7.56
C ALA A 66 -4.81 19.20 -7.71
N TRP A 67 -3.58 18.67 -7.75
CA TRP A 67 -2.38 19.46 -8.04
C TRP A 67 -2.51 20.22 -9.37
N THR A 68 -2.85 19.51 -10.45
CA THR A 68 -2.88 20.07 -11.81
C THR A 68 -4.09 20.96 -12.11
N HIS A 69 -5.25 20.69 -11.50
CA HIS A 69 -6.52 21.38 -11.77
C HIS A 69 -6.92 22.38 -10.67
N SER A 70 -6.07 22.61 -9.66
CA SER A 70 -6.35 23.58 -8.61
C SER A 70 -6.37 25.03 -9.15
N PRO A 71 -7.39 25.83 -8.79
CA PRO A 71 -7.41 27.25 -9.14
C PRO A 71 -6.18 28.01 -8.60
N ARG A 72 -5.69 28.99 -9.37
CA ARG A 72 -4.48 29.79 -9.02
C ARG A 72 -4.51 30.41 -7.61
N ARG A 73 -5.69 30.72 -7.08
CA ARG A 73 -5.86 31.22 -5.70
C ARG A 73 -5.32 30.28 -4.61
N PHE A 74 -5.19 28.97 -4.89
CA PHE A 74 -4.65 28.01 -3.94
C PHE A 74 -3.12 27.85 -4.04
N TRP A 75 -2.50 28.36 -5.10
CA TRP A 75 -1.04 28.32 -5.28
C TRP A 75 -0.30 29.40 -4.48
N VAL A 76 -1.04 30.40 -3.95
CA VAL A 76 -0.45 31.50 -3.18
C VAL A 76 0.10 31.07 -1.83
N ALA A 77 -0.48 30.02 -1.24
CA ALA A 77 -0.05 29.50 0.05
C ALA A 77 0.58 28.10 -0.15
N PRO A 78 1.84 27.90 0.23
CA PRO A 78 2.56 26.65 -0.03
C PRO A 78 1.91 25.43 0.63
N ARG A 79 1.14 25.64 1.71
CA ARG A 79 0.40 24.56 2.38
C ARG A 79 -0.52 23.77 1.44
N PHE A 80 -1.23 24.42 0.52
CA PHE A 80 -2.17 23.72 -0.37
C PHE A 80 -1.42 22.86 -1.41
N VAL A 81 -0.36 23.43 -1.96
CA VAL A 81 0.60 22.78 -2.85
C VAL A 81 1.17 21.53 -2.18
N LEU A 82 1.67 21.68 -0.95
CA LEU A 82 2.20 20.56 -0.16
C LEU A 82 1.13 19.51 0.19
N CYS A 83 -0.12 19.91 0.47
CA CYS A 83 -1.22 18.98 0.70
C CYS A 83 -1.49 18.08 -0.51
N TRP A 84 -1.57 18.63 -1.73
CA TRP A 84 -1.82 17.81 -2.93
C TRP A 84 -0.66 16.86 -3.20
N LEU A 85 0.59 17.32 -3.03
CA LEU A 85 1.76 16.43 -3.12
C LEU A 85 1.73 15.34 -2.08
N ALA A 86 1.34 15.66 -0.84
CA ALA A 86 1.23 14.67 0.22
C ALA A 86 0.24 13.56 -0.16
N PHE A 87 -0.93 13.88 -0.74
CA PHE A 87 -1.86 12.85 -1.26
C PHE A 87 -1.26 12.00 -2.36
N VAL A 88 -0.47 12.58 -3.28
CA VAL A 88 0.25 11.81 -4.31
C VAL A 88 1.22 10.83 -3.65
N PHE A 89 2.02 11.28 -2.68
CA PHE A 89 2.98 10.42 -1.98
C PHE A 89 2.30 9.35 -1.14
N VAL A 90 1.21 9.65 -0.43
CA VAL A 90 0.41 8.65 0.30
C VAL A 90 -0.11 7.58 -0.65
N GLY A 91 -0.77 7.98 -1.75
CA GLY A 91 -1.33 7.01 -2.69
C GLY A 91 -0.27 6.14 -3.36
N LEU A 92 0.83 6.73 -3.83
CA LEU A 92 1.94 5.98 -4.43
C LEU A 92 2.68 5.10 -3.41
N GLY A 93 2.84 5.60 -2.18
CA GLY A 93 3.41 4.86 -1.07
C GLY A 93 2.58 3.62 -0.73
N SER A 94 1.27 3.78 -0.59
CA SER A 94 0.34 2.69 -0.34
C SER A 94 0.34 1.66 -1.47
N VAL A 95 0.35 2.08 -2.74
CA VAL A 95 0.50 1.17 -3.90
C VAL A 95 1.82 0.40 -3.83
N ALA A 96 2.94 1.09 -3.58
CA ALA A 96 4.25 0.45 -3.48
C ALA A 96 4.33 -0.51 -2.28
N PHE A 97 3.70 -0.16 -1.16
CA PHE A 97 3.63 -0.97 0.04
C PHE A 97 2.84 -2.26 -0.20
N HIS A 98 1.61 -2.16 -0.70
CA HIS A 98 0.78 -3.33 -0.99
C HIS A 98 1.32 -4.19 -2.14
N ALA A 99 2.10 -3.60 -3.07
CA ALA A 99 2.78 -4.36 -4.10
C ALA A 99 3.92 -5.23 -3.56
N THR A 100 4.68 -4.73 -2.57
CA THR A 100 5.98 -5.31 -2.18
C THR A 100 6.06 -5.86 -0.75
N LEU A 101 5.26 -5.34 0.18
CA LEU A 101 5.33 -5.61 1.63
C LEU A 101 6.75 -5.42 2.21
N LEU A 102 7.45 -4.38 1.73
CA LEU A 102 8.79 -4.00 2.19
C LEU A 102 8.75 -2.80 3.15
N ARG A 103 9.64 -2.79 4.14
CA ARG A 103 9.66 -1.75 5.19
C ARG A 103 9.89 -0.34 4.66
N TRP A 104 10.69 -0.19 3.60
CA TRP A 104 10.92 1.13 2.99
C TRP A 104 9.66 1.66 2.31
N ALA A 105 8.85 0.77 1.70
CA ALA A 105 7.60 1.14 1.08
C ALA A 105 6.53 1.45 2.14
N GLN A 106 6.56 0.73 3.28
CA GLN A 106 5.71 1.04 4.43
C GLN A 106 5.98 2.46 4.96
N ALA A 107 7.25 2.83 5.09
CA ALA A 107 7.61 4.19 5.48
C ALA A 107 7.08 5.23 4.47
N LEU A 108 7.06 4.90 3.17
CA LEU A 108 6.51 5.76 2.14
C LEU A 108 4.98 5.89 2.20
N ASP A 109 4.27 4.92 2.78
CA ASP A 109 2.82 5.01 3.02
C ASP A 109 2.51 5.81 4.30
N GLU A 110 3.09 5.40 5.43
CA GLU A 110 2.74 5.93 6.75
C GLU A 110 3.31 7.34 7.02
N VAL A 111 4.56 7.62 6.61
CA VAL A 111 5.21 8.90 6.93
C VAL A 111 4.51 10.08 6.27
N PRO A 112 4.17 10.04 4.96
CA PRO A 112 3.44 11.12 4.32
C PRO A 112 2.06 11.37 4.93
N MET A 113 1.36 10.34 5.44
CA MET A 113 0.08 10.53 6.13
C MET A 113 0.22 11.40 7.38
N VAL A 114 1.24 11.14 8.20
CA VAL A 114 1.50 11.93 9.42
C VAL A 114 1.95 13.35 9.06
N LEU A 115 2.79 13.49 8.03
CA LEU A 115 3.23 14.81 7.57
C LEU A 115 2.07 15.64 7.01
N ALA A 116 1.16 15.03 6.25
CA ALA A 116 -0.01 15.70 5.69
C ALA A 116 -0.87 16.33 6.81
N ASN A 117 -1.14 15.58 7.88
CA ASN A 117 -1.91 16.06 9.02
C ASN A 117 -1.27 17.30 9.67
N LYS A 118 0.06 17.38 9.73
CA LYS A 118 0.77 18.55 10.26
C LYS A 118 0.70 19.78 9.35
N MET A 119 0.39 19.63 8.06
CA MET A 119 0.24 20.76 7.14
C MET A 119 -1.18 21.35 7.15
N PHE A 120 -2.17 20.59 7.62
CA PHE A 120 -3.56 21.01 7.72
C PHE A 120 -3.88 21.83 8.99
N ILE A 121 -3.08 21.65 10.04
CA ILE A 121 -3.18 22.38 11.33
C ILE A 121 -2.26 23.59 11.27
#